data_AF-A0A8H8BX17-F1
#
_entry.id   AF-A0A8H8BX17-F1
#
_cell.length_a   1.000
_cell.length_b   1.000
_cell.length_c   1.000
_cell.angle_alpha   90.00
_cell.angle_beta   90.00
_cell.angle_gamma   90.00
#
_symmetry.space_group_name_H-M   'P 1'
#
loop_
_entity.id
_entity.type
_entity.pdbx_description
1 polymer ?
#
loop_
_entity_poly.entity_id
_entity_poly.type
_entity_poly.pdbx_seq_one_letter_code
_entity_poly.pdbx_strand_id
1 'polypeptide(L)'
;MNTPTRARLRDWLLQSPSHRHIAPKHIPSLVPEFSAYGEEATRTGLKLVGYSRRIAKRKGFSDDPEVYRERLEFAEEAKHWSLERVLQQIFSDEVWAFGGAHTQSYIPCTK
;
A
#
# COMPACT_ATOMS: atom_id res chain seq x y z
N MET A 1 -4.99 28.34 5.17
CA MET A 1 -5.72 28.91 4.01
C MET A 1 -6.73 27.90 3.49
N ASN A 2 -8.01 28.05 3.86
CA ASN A 2 -9.15 27.25 3.38
C ASN A 2 -9.66 27.85 2.08
N THR A 3 -9.42 27.21 0.93
CA THR A 3 -10.16 27.57 -0.29
C THR A 3 -11.46 26.74 -0.32
N PRO A 4 -12.60 27.33 -0.72
CA PRO A 4 -13.89 26.63 -0.76
C PRO A 4 -13.83 25.34 -1.57
N THR A 5 -13.04 25.32 -2.65
CA THR A 5 -12.77 24.14 -3.47
C THR A 5 -12.11 22.99 -2.69
N ARG A 6 -11.19 23.29 -1.75
CA ARG A 6 -10.54 22.28 -0.91
C ARG A 6 -11.49 21.69 0.12
N ALA A 7 -12.36 22.51 0.72
CA ALA A 7 -13.39 22.02 1.64
C ALA A 7 -14.36 21.07 0.91
N ARG A 8 -14.81 21.45 -0.28
CA ARG A 8 -15.69 20.62 -1.12
C ARG A 8 -15.06 19.29 -1.52
N LEU A 9 -13.78 19.29 -1.89
CA LEU A 9 -13.04 18.06 -2.19
C LEU A 9 -12.97 17.14 -0.97
N ARG A 10 -12.73 17.69 0.22
CA ARG A 10 -12.72 16.93 1.48
C ARG A 10 -14.11 16.37 1.79
N ASP A 11 -15.17 17.16 1.67
CA ASP A 11 -16.54 16.74 1.96
C ASP A 11 -16.96 15.62 1.01
N TRP A 12 -16.67 15.75 -0.29
CA TRP A 12 -16.93 14.70 -1.27
C TRP A 12 -16.20 13.40 -0.93
N LEU A 13 -14.93 13.43 -0.52
CA LEU A 13 -14.19 12.24 -0.08
C LEU A 13 -14.76 11.57 1.18
N LEU A 14 -15.48 12.31 2.02
CA LEU A 14 -16.08 11.82 3.26
C LEU A 14 -17.48 11.24 3.05
N GLN A 15 -18.18 11.62 1.99
CA GLN A 15 -19.53 11.11 1.67
C GLN A 15 -19.58 9.60 1.44
N SER A 16 -18.51 9.01 0.88
CA SER A 16 -18.44 7.56 0.67
C SER A 16 -17.00 7.04 0.77
N PRO A 17 -16.77 5.88 1.42
CA PRO A 17 -15.48 5.19 1.36
C PRO A 17 -15.02 4.89 -0.07
N SER A 18 -15.94 4.58 -0.99
CA SER A 18 -15.62 4.26 -2.38
C SER A 18 -14.93 5.41 -3.12
N HIS A 19 -15.22 6.66 -2.75
CA HIS A 19 -14.62 7.84 -3.36
C HIS A 19 -13.10 7.90 -3.18
N ARG A 20 -12.60 7.30 -2.09
CA ARG A 20 -11.16 7.25 -1.76
C ARG A 20 -10.39 6.25 -2.63
N HIS A 21 -11.08 5.37 -3.34
CA HIS A 21 -10.49 4.39 -4.24
C HIS A 21 -10.41 4.87 -5.70
N ILE A 22 -11.08 5.99 -6.02
CA ILE A 22 -11.11 6.56 -7.37
C ILE A 22 -9.75 7.18 -7.71
N ALA A 23 -9.27 6.91 -8.92
CA ALA A 23 -8.02 7.52 -9.39
C ALA A 23 -8.19 9.04 -9.58
N PRO A 24 -7.19 9.87 -9.25
CA PRO A 24 -7.28 11.33 -9.42
C PRO A 24 -7.73 11.76 -10.82
N LYS A 25 -7.21 11.10 -11.86
CA LYS A 25 -7.60 11.32 -13.27
C LYS A 25 -9.09 11.12 -13.58
N HIS A 26 -9.82 10.36 -12.77
CA HIS A 26 -11.26 10.09 -12.95
C HIS A 26 -12.15 11.01 -12.10
N ILE A 27 -11.58 11.76 -11.16
CA ILE A 27 -12.38 12.63 -10.29
C ILE A 27 -13.04 13.77 -11.09
N PRO A 28 -12.36 14.49 -12.01
CA PRO A 28 -12.98 15.54 -12.81
C PRO A 28 -14.17 15.06 -13.68
N SER A 29 -14.16 13.79 -14.11
CA SER A 29 -15.26 13.20 -14.88
C SER A 29 -16.45 12.76 -14.02
N LEU A 30 -16.25 12.52 -12.72
CA LEU A 30 -17.28 12.05 -11.80
C LEU A 30 -17.88 13.18 -10.96
N VAL A 31 -17.15 14.28 -10.83
CA VAL A 31 -17.57 15.47 -10.07
C VAL A 31 -17.49 16.67 -11.01
N PRO A 32 -18.62 17.11 -11.59
CA PRO A 32 -18.65 18.22 -12.55
C PRO A 32 -18.01 19.51 -12.01
N GLU A 33 -18.10 19.76 -10.71
CA GLU A 33 -17.44 20.90 -10.03
C GLU A 33 -15.91 20.90 -10.16
N PHE A 34 -15.30 19.74 -10.41
CA PHE A 34 -13.86 19.59 -10.60
C PHE A 34 -13.45 19.42 -12.06
N SER A 35 -14.38 19.51 -13.01
CA SER A 35 -14.13 19.31 -14.45
C SER A 35 -13.08 20.27 -15.04
N ALA A 36 -12.95 21.47 -14.48
CA ALA A 36 -11.96 22.47 -14.90
C ALA A 36 -10.52 22.18 -14.45
N TYR A 37 -10.31 21.16 -13.60
CA TYR A 37 -9.00 20.85 -13.05
C TYR A 37 -8.41 19.58 -13.67
N GLY A 38 -7.18 19.69 -14.17
CA GLY A 38 -6.41 18.55 -14.65
C GLY A 38 -5.90 17.65 -13.50
N GLU A 39 -5.38 16.47 -13.86
CA GLU A 39 -4.93 15.45 -12.90
C GLU A 39 -3.93 15.98 -11.85
N GLU A 40 -2.97 16.81 -12.26
CA GLU A 40 -1.97 17.39 -11.34
C GLU A 40 -2.58 18.34 -10.32
N ALA A 41 -3.55 19.16 -10.74
CA ALA A 41 -4.30 20.03 -9.83
C ALA A 41 -5.14 19.20 -8.85
N THR A 42 -5.77 18.12 -9.32
CA THR A 42 -6.51 17.19 -8.46
C THR A 42 -5.60 16.49 -7.45
N ARG A 43 -4.42 15.98 -7.87
CA ARG A 43 -3.43 15.36 -6.96
C ARG A 43 -2.95 16.33 -5.91
N THR A 44 -2.65 17.57 -6.31
CA THR A 44 -2.22 18.62 -5.39
C THR A 44 -3.34 18.95 -4.39
N GLY A 45 -4.58 19.07 -4.87
CA GLY A 45 -5.76 19.26 -4.02
C GLY A 45 -5.92 18.16 -2.98
N LEU A 46 -5.85 16.88 -3.40
CA LEU A 46 -5.92 15.72 -2.52
C LEU A 46 -4.83 15.74 -1.44
N LYS A 47 -3.59 16.05 -1.83
CA LYS A 47 -2.46 16.16 -0.89
C LYS A 47 -2.69 17.26 0.15
N LEU A 48 -3.20 18.42 -0.29
CA LEU A 48 -3.51 19.54 0.59
C LEU A 48 -4.67 19.26 1.57
N VAL A 49 -5.58 18.34 1.24
CA VAL A 49 -6.64 17.89 2.16
C VAL A 49 -6.25 16.67 3.00
N GLY A 50 -4.97 16.26 2.95
CA GLY A 50 -4.41 15.18 3.78
C GLY A 50 -4.53 13.78 3.18
N TYR A 51 -4.96 13.66 1.92
CA TYR A 51 -5.11 12.38 1.24
C TYR A 51 -3.91 12.11 0.33
N SER A 52 -3.36 10.90 0.48
CA SER A 52 -2.31 10.37 -0.41
C SER A 52 -2.67 8.94 -0.76
N ARG A 53 -2.38 8.52 -2.00
CA ARG A 53 -2.48 7.10 -2.33
C ARG A 53 -1.40 6.35 -1.56
N ARG A 54 -1.81 5.33 -0.84
CA ARG A 54 -0.91 4.28 -0.38
C ARG A 54 -1.07 3.08 -1.29
N ILE A 55 0.04 2.46 -1.65
CA ILE A 55 0.01 1.14 -2.27
C ILE A 55 -0.51 0.20 -1.18
N ALA A 56 -1.70 -0.36 -1.36
CA ALA A 56 -2.16 -1.44 -0.50
C ALA A 56 -1.11 -2.55 -0.59
N LYS A 57 -0.60 -3.01 0.57
CA LYS A 57 0.28 -4.17 0.58
C LYS A 57 -0.47 -5.29 -0.14
N ARG A 58 0.19 -5.97 -1.08
CA ARG A 58 -0.36 -7.20 -1.66
C ARG A 58 -0.77 -8.07 -0.49
N LYS A 59 -2.04 -8.45 -0.44
CA LYS A 59 -2.56 -9.31 0.62
C LYS A 59 -1.83 -10.64 0.46
N GLY A 60 -0.83 -10.85 1.31
CA GLY A 60 -0.11 -12.10 1.38
C GLY A 60 -0.92 -13.04 2.26
N PHE A 61 -1.08 -14.26 1.77
CA PHE A 61 -1.66 -15.41 2.45
C PHE A 61 -3.18 -15.49 2.48
N SER A 62 -3.62 -16.75 2.61
CA SER A 62 -4.99 -17.24 2.58
C SER A 62 -5.92 -16.44 3.48
N ASP A 63 -7.18 -16.30 3.04
CA ASP A 63 -8.30 -15.76 3.83
C ASP A 63 -9.01 -16.85 4.64
N ASP A 64 -8.47 -18.06 4.65
CA ASP A 64 -8.96 -19.18 5.44
C ASP A 64 -8.79 -18.89 6.95
N PRO A 65 -9.89 -18.85 7.73
CA PRO A 65 -9.84 -18.63 9.18
C PRO A 65 -8.98 -19.65 9.93
N GLU A 66 -8.91 -20.89 9.46
CA GLU A 66 -8.13 -21.95 10.10
C GLU A 66 -6.63 -21.68 9.94
N VAL A 67 -6.20 -21.29 8.74
CA VAL A 67 -4.82 -20.86 8.46
C VAL A 67 -4.46 -19.63 9.31
N TYR A 68 -5.40 -18.72 9.53
CA TYR A 68 -5.17 -17.57 10.41
C TYR A 68 -4.96 -18.01 11.86
N ARG A 69 -5.80 -18.93 12.36
CA ARG A 69 -5.68 -19.46 13.72
C ARG A 69 -4.34 -20.16 13.93
N GLU A 70 -3.96 -21.08 13.05
CA GLU A 70 -2.70 -21.82 13.14
C GLU A 70 -1.48 -20.90 13.16
N ARG A 71 -1.47 -19.87 12.29
CA ARG A 71 -0.38 -18.88 12.24
C ARG A 71 -0.29 -18.05 13.51
N LEU A 72 -1.44 -17.70 14.11
CA LEU A 72 -1.48 -16.96 15.37
C LEU A 72 -0.97 -17.83 16.52
N GLU A 73 -1.44 -19.08 16.63
CA GLU A 73 -0.99 -20.04 17.65
C GLU A 73 0.52 -20.27 17.58
N PHE A 74 1.06 -20.53 16.38
CA PHE A 74 2.49 -20.66 16.17
C PHE A 74 3.27 -19.41 16.61
N ALA A 75 2.77 -18.22 16.26
CA ALA A 75 3.42 -16.96 16.64
C ALA A 75 3.39 -16.72 18.15
N GLU A 76 2.28 -17.03 18.83
CA GLU A 76 2.19 -16.91 20.29
C GLU A 76 3.14 -17.87 21.01
N GLU A 77 3.31 -19.09 20.51
CA GLU A 77 4.33 -20.02 21.04
C GLU A 77 5.75 -19.47 20.78
N ALA A 78 6.02 -19.05 19.54
CA ALA A 78 7.35 -18.63 19.11
C ALA A 78 7.91 -17.42 19.86
N LYS A 79 7.04 -16.55 20.38
CA LYS A 79 7.44 -15.42 21.24
C LYS A 79 8.21 -15.85 22.49
N HIS A 80 7.97 -17.08 22.96
CA HIS A 80 8.56 -17.61 24.19
C HIS A 80 9.74 -18.55 23.93
N TRP A 81 10.17 -18.70 22.67
CA TRP A 81 11.29 -19.55 22.33
C TRP A 81 12.60 -19.01 22.89
N SER A 82 13.43 -19.91 23.43
CA SER A 82 14.78 -19.56 23.85
C SER A 82 15.65 -19.25 22.63
N LEU A 83 16.68 -18.42 22.84
CA LEU A 83 17.66 -18.14 21.80
C LEU A 83 18.35 -19.41 21.29
N GLU A 84 18.65 -20.35 22.18
CA GLU A 84 19.25 -21.65 21.84
C GLU A 84 18.38 -22.44 20.86
N ARG A 85 17.06 -22.53 21.12
CA ARG A 85 16.12 -23.21 20.20
C ARG A 85 16.15 -22.59 18.81
N VAL A 86 16.11 -21.26 18.74
CA VAL A 86 16.12 -20.54 17.45
C VAL A 86 17.42 -20.81 16.69
N LEU A 87 18.56 -20.84 17.38
CA LEU A 87 19.87 -21.08 16.77
C LEU A 87 20.08 -22.54 16.31
N GLN A 88 19.36 -23.49 16.90
CA GLN A 88 19.40 -24.91 16.51
C GLN A 88 18.43 -25.24 15.36
N GLN A 89 17.64 -24.27 14.89
CA GLN A 89 16.66 -24.47 13.82
C GLN A 89 17.33 -24.32 12.44
N ILE A 90 17.19 -25.34 11.60
CA ILE A 90 17.56 -25.27 10.17
C ILE A 90 16.28 -25.17 9.36
N PHE A 91 16.18 -24.12 8.55
CA PHE A 91 15.06 -23.90 7.64
C PHE A 91 15.47 -24.24 6.21
N SER A 92 14.56 -24.85 5.45
CA SER A 92 14.69 -25.09 4.01
C SER A 92 13.42 -24.63 3.32
N ASP A 93 13.56 -24.16 2.08
CA ASP A 93 12.45 -23.78 1.21
C ASP A 93 12.90 -23.94 -0.25
N GLU A 94 11.97 -24.27 -1.15
CA GLU A 94 12.23 -24.34 -2.57
C GLU A 94 11.95 -22.99 -3.24
N VAL A 95 12.93 -22.47 -3.97
CA VAL A 95 12.75 -21.27 -4.79
C VAL A 95 12.84 -21.63 -6.27
N TRP A 96 11.95 -21.05 -7.07
CA TRP A 96 12.08 -21.10 -8.53
C TRP A 96 13.24 -20.22 -8.97
N ALA A 97 14.35 -20.84 -9.36
CA ALA A 97 15.46 -20.16 -10.01
C ALA A 97 15.13 -19.93 -11.49
N PHE A 98 14.50 -18.79 -11.81
CA PHE A 98 14.32 -18.39 -13.21
C PHE A 98 15.65 -17.91 -13.79
N GLY A 99 16.10 -18.55 -14.88
CA GLY A 99 17.26 -18.10 -15.64
C GLY A 99 16.94 -16.82 -16.42
N GLY A 100 16.99 -15.66 -15.78
CA GLY A 100 16.83 -14.38 -16.49
C GLY A 100 16.27 -13.22 -15.67
N ALA A 101 17.08 -12.67 -14.77
CA ALA A 101 16.97 -11.26 -14.35
C ALA A 101 18.32 -10.77 -13.81
N HIS A 102 19.38 -10.86 -14.62
CA HIS A 102 20.54 -10.01 -14.39
C HIS A 102 20.15 -8.58 -14.73
N THR A 103 19.64 -7.83 -13.75
CA THR A 103 19.57 -6.38 -13.89
C THR A 103 20.99 -5.86 -13.74
N GLN A 104 21.64 -5.50 -14.85
CA GLN A 104 22.84 -4.68 -14.80
C GLN A 104 22.44 -3.32 -14.22
N SER A 105 22.74 -3.13 -12.93
CA SER A 105 22.59 -1.84 -12.27
C SER A 105 23.88 -1.04 -12.48
N TYR A 106 23.80 0.07 -13.20
CA TYR A 106 24.88 1.05 -13.24
C TYR A 106 24.97 1.72 -11.87
N ILE A 107 26.11 1.55 -11.20
CA ILE A 107 26.42 2.18 -9.92
C ILE A 107 27.30 3.39 -10.22
N PRO A 108 27.03 4.60 -9.68
CA PRO A 108 27.94 5.72 -9.83
C PRO A 108 29.32 5.38 -9.26
N CYS A 109 30.38 5.57 -10.03
CA CYS A 109 31.73 5.58 -9.50
C CYS A 109 31.92 6.84 -8.67
N THR A 110 31.68 6.79 -7.37
CA THR A 110 32.22 7.81 -6.47
C THR A 110 33.74 7.59 -6.38
N LYS A 111 34.49 8.60 -6.81
CA LYS A 111 35.93 8.73 -6.54
C LYS A 111 36.16 8.99 -5.05
#